data_AF-A0A2I0P3K2-F1
#
_entry.id   AF-A0A2I0P3K2-F1
#
_cell.length_a   1.000
_cell.length_b   1.000
_cell.length_c   1.000
_cell.angle_alpha   90.00
_cell.angle_beta   90.00
_cell.angle_gamma   90.00
#
_symmetry.space_group_name_H-M   'P 1'
#
loop_
_entity.id
_entity.type
_entity.pdbx_description
1 polymer ?
#
loop_
_entity_poly.entity_id
_entity_poly.type
_entity_poly.pdbx_seq_one_letter_code
_entity_poly.pdbx_strand_id
1 'polypeptide(L)'
;MFYAVFPTSEDLLSQSVSDKKALSLSIDDMNSLYQEIGSDTRVRVNITDITSEPQSALAAVELLHASGIHMVLGHFTGAQIEAIKPYADSQDILILSVGSSATSLSIADDNILRFNPDDSNQAEVITSLLNYYTIGDITLAPVQTGGNAFFILPGMSIAAGLASFGFAIFFNTPVSVLPWCVICGMSARLVREAGLYSGFDPFLSIFIGMTCATLLAAVIGRYAHVPEVILAVIAGIPMVPGLAMIQGLQGMFTIAHVGTSPSDAALLYSMQQMLFAIV
;
A
#
# COMPACT_ATOMS: atom_id res chain seq x y z
N MET A 1 19.11 -23.29 4.93
CA MET A 1 17.78 -23.34 5.58
C MET A 1 17.46 -21.92 5.99
N PHE A 2 16.32 -21.40 5.55
CA PHE A 2 15.91 -20.01 5.82
C PHE A 2 14.82 -20.01 6.88
N TYR A 3 14.60 -18.88 7.51
CA TYR A 3 13.53 -18.71 8.49
C TYR A 3 12.69 -17.51 8.14
N ALA A 4 11.38 -17.68 8.29
CA ALA A 4 10.42 -16.63 8.05
C ALA A 4 9.56 -16.41 9.30
N VAL A 5 9.36 -15.15 9.66
CA VAL A 5 8.56 -14.74 10.81
C VAL A 5 7.35 -13.94 10.32
N PHE A 6 6.15 -14.34 10.74
CA PHE A 6 4.91 -13.70 10.33
C PHE A 6 4.02 -13.30 11.50
N PRO A 7 3.36 -12.13 11.42
CA PRO A 7 2.43 -11.68 12.45
C PRO A 7 1.17 -12.54 12.48
N THR A 8 0.60 -12.69 13.66
CA THR A 8 -0.69 -13.36 13.92
C THR A 8 -1.76 -12.41 14.46
N SER A 9 -1.43 -11.13 14.62
CA SER A 9 -2.36 -10.09 15.06
C SER A 9 -3.47 -9.88 14.05
N GLU A 10 -4.69 -9.63 14.54
CA GLU A 10 -5.91 -9.49 13.71
C GLU A 10 -5.74 -8.52 12.53
N ASP A 11 -5.09 -7.39 12.78
CA ASP A 11 -4.87 -6.34 11.77
C ASP A 11 -3.94 -6.75 10.61
N LEU A 12 -3.10 -7.76 10.82
CA LEU A 12 -2.11 -8.24 9.83
C LEU A 12 -2.33 -9.70 9.44
N LEU A 13 -3.41 -10.33 9.92
CA LEU A 13 -3.74 -11.72 9.60
C LEU A 13 -3.91 -11.92 8.09
N SER A 14 -4.55 -10.98 7.39
CA SER A 14 -4.78 -11.11 5.96
C SER A 14 -3.48 -11.07 5.15
N GLN A 15 -2.55 -10.16 5.51
CA GLN A 15 -1.21 -10.08 4.94
C GLN A 15 -0.40 -11.34 5.27
N SER A 16 -0.40 -11.78 6.52
CA SER A 16 0.30 -12.99 6.97
C SER A 16 -0.12 -14.25 6.19
N VAL A 17 -1.42 -14.43 5.94
CA VAL A 17 -1.91 -15.56 5.11
C VAL A 17 -1.44 -15.45 3.67
N SER A 18 -1.50 -14.25 3.08
CA SER A 18 -1.03 -14.01 1.71
C SER A 18 0.47 -14.25 1.58
N ASP A 19 1.26 -13.67 2.48
CA ASP A 19 2.71 -13.74 2.47
C ASP A 19 3.21 -15.17 2.70
N LYS A 20 2.60 -15.92 3.64
CA LYS A 20 2.90 -17.35 3.83
C LYS A 20 2.64 -18.16 2.57
N LYS A 21 1.54 -17.86 1.85
CA LYS A 21 1.19 -18.59 0.63
C LYS A 21 2.12 -18.22 -0.52
N ALA A 22 2.45 -16.94 -0.68
CA ALA A 22 3.42 -16.46 -1.65
C ALA A 22 4.80 -17.09 -1.40
N LEU A 23 5.25 -17.11 -0.14
CA LEU A 23 6.51 -17.75 0.26
C LEU A 23 6.53 -19.25 -0.05
N SER A 24 5.43 -19.97 0.24
CA SER A 24 5.30 -21.39 -0.13
C SER A 24 5.44 -21.60 -1.63
N LEU A 25 4.80 -20.76 -2.45
CA LEU A 25 4.90 -20.85 -3.91
C LEU A 25 6.33 -20.57 -4.39
N SER A 26 6.98 -19.55 -3.83
CA SER A 26 8.37 -19.23 -4.17
C SER A 26 9.35 -20.35 -3.80
N ILE A 27 9.12 -21.08 -2.71
CA ILE A 27 9.93 -22.26 -2.34
C ILE A 27 9.77 -23.37 -3.39
N ASP A 28 8.54 -23.62 -3.84
CA ASP A 28 8.25 -24.64 -4.84
C ASP A 28 8.88 -24.29 -6.20
N ASP A 29 8.75 -23.04 -6.64
CA ASP A 29 9.35 -22.53 -7.88
C ASP A 29 10.89 -22.62 -7.83
N MET A 30 11.51 -22.19 -6.73
CA MET A 30 12.96 -22.25 -6.56
C MET A 30 13.51 -23.67 -6.55
N ASN A 31 12.81 -24.60 -5.87
CA ASN A 31 13.22 -26.00 -5.84
C ASN A 31 13.03 -26.69 -7.20
N SER A 32 12.00 -26.32 -7.95
CA SER A 32 11.79 -26.79 -9.33
C SER A 32 12.92 -26.32 -10.24
N LEU A 33 13.29 -25.03 -10.17
CA LEU A 33 14.44 -24.48 -10.90
C LEU A 33 15.74 -25.19 -10.54
N TYR A 34 16.01 -25.41 -9.25
CA TYR A 34 17.20 -26.13 -8.80
C TYR A 34 17.26 -27.56 -9.32
N GLN A 35 16.11 -28.23 -9.42
CA GLN A 35 16.04 -29.55 -10.03
C GLN A 35 16.32 -29.51 -11.54
N GLU A 36 15.79 -28.52 -12.26
CA GLU A 36 16.01 -28.35 -13.70
C GLU A 36 17.49 -28.12 -14.04
N ILE A 37 18.21 -27.33 -13.23
CA ILE A 37 19.64 -27.07 -13.43
C ILE A 37 20.55 -28.16 -12.85
N GLY A 38 19.99 -29.25 -12.30
CA GLY A 38 20.75 -30.35 -11.72
C GLY A 38 21.46 -30.02 -10.40
N SER A 39 20.99 -29.02 -9.66
CA SER A 39 21.51 -28.68 -8.33
C SER A 39 20.91 -29.60 -7.25
N ASP A 40 21.74 -30.10 -6.35
CA ASP A 40 21.30 -30.84 -5.16
C ASP A 40 20.83 -29.92 -4.03
N THR A 41 20.95 -28.60 -4.20
CA THR A 41 20.52 -27.62 -3.21
C THR A 41 19.00 -27.62 -3.09
N ARG A 42 18.48 -27.57 -1.87
CA ARG A 42 17.04 -27.43 -1.61
C ARG A 42 16.77 -26.29 -0.64
N VAL A 43 15.85 -25.42 -1.05
CA VAL A 43 15.33 -24.34 -0.21
C VAL A 43 14.32 -24.94 0.75
N ARG A 44 14.52 -24.68 2.05
CA ARG A 44 13.57 -24.99 3.12
C ARG A 44 13.45 -23.76 3.98
N VAL A 45 12.20 -23.36 4.25
CA VAL A 45 11.90 -22.27 5.16
C VAL A 45 11.15 -22.83 6.35
N ASN A 46 11.58 -22.48 7.56
CA ASN A 46 10.81 -22.74 8.76
C ASN A 46 10.06 -21.46 9.16
N ILE A 47 8.76 -21.60 9.40
CA ILE A 47 7.85 -20.48 9.61
C ILE A 47 7.52 -20.39 11.10
N THR A 48 7.74 -19.22 11.69
CA THR A 48 7.39 -18.93 13.09
C THR A 48 6.38 -17.79 13.13
N ASP A 49 5.37 -17.97 13.96
CA ASP A 49 4.33 -16.99 14.18
C ASP A 49 4.68 -16.09 15.37
N ILE A 50 4.49 -14.78 15.21
CA ILE A 50 4.71 -13.79 16.27
C ILE A 50 3.43 -12.98 16.53
N THR A 51 3.28 -12.50 17.75
CA THR A 51 2.18 -11.57 18.09
C THR A 51 2.56 -10.14 17.68
N SER A 52 1.64 -9.18 17.87
CA SER A 52 1.92 -7.75 17.70
C SER A 52 2.94 -7.19 18.69
N GLU A 53 3.25 -7.93 19.76
CA GLU A 53 4.15 -7.47 20.82
C GLU A 53 5.62 -7.50 20.35
N PRO A 54 6.38 -6.41 20.53
CA PRO A 54 7.80 -6.35 20.15
C PRO A 54 8.65 -7.47 20.77
N GLN A 55 8.34 -7.85 22.02
CA GLN A 55 9.06 -8.92 22.73
C GLN A 55 8.86 -10.30 22.09
N SER A 56 7.70 -10.56 21.46
CA SER A 56 7.47 -11.82 20.75
C SER A 56 8.39 -11.95 19.55
N ALA A 57 8.69 -10.84 18.88
CA ALA A 57 9.57 -10.81 17.72
C ALA A 57 11.03 -11.05 18.13
N LEU A 58 11.49 -10.44 19.23
CA LEU A 58 12.81 -10.68 19.78
C LEU A 58 13.00 -12.14 20.21
N ALA A 59 12.06 -12.70 20.98
CA ALA A 59 12.13 -14.08 21.45
C ALA A 59 12.17 -15.08 20.27
N ALA A 60 11.45 -14.80 19.18
CA ALA A 60 11.53 -15.60 17.97
C ALA A 60 12.96 -15.54 17.39
N VAL A 61 13.52 -14.35 17.18
CA VAL A 61 14.88 -14.19 16.61
C VAL A 61 15.94 -14.86 17.49
N GLU A 62 15.85 -14.75 18.81
CA GLU A 62 16.76 -15.43 19.75
C GLU A 62 16.69 -16.96 19.63
N LEU A 63 15.49 -17.52 19.51
CA LEU A 63 15.28 -18.96 19.35
C LEU A 63 15.85 -19.47 18.02
N LEU A 64 15.73 -18.66 16.96
CA LEU A 64 16.30 -18.96 15.65
C LEU A 64 17.82 -18.90 15.67
N HIS A 65 18.38 -17.89 16.32
CA HIS A 65 19.82 -17.77 16.48
C HIS A 65 20.41 -18.94 17.28
N ALA A 66 19.74 -19.37 18.37
CA ALA A 66 20.13 -20.55 19.14
C ALA A 66 20.13 -21.84 18.29
N SER A 67 19.40 -21.86 17.17
CA SER A 67 19.36 -22.96 16.21
C SER A 67 20.42 -22.83 15.09
N GLY A 68 21.35 -21.86 15.19
CA GLY A 68 22.44 -21.62 14.25
C GLY A 68 22.05 -20.81 13.01
N ILE A 69 20.95 -20.05 13.06
CA ILE A 69 20.48 -19.24 11.94
C ILE A 69 20.90 -17.79 12.11
N HIS A 70 21.53 -17.26 11.06
CA HIS A 70 22.03 -15.90 11.00
C HIS A 70 21.30 -15.05 9.94
N MET A 71 20.19 -15.55 9.36
CA MET A 71 19.36 -14.80 8.42
C MET A 71 17.87 -15.09 8.66
N VAL A 72 17.10 -14.04 8.91
CA VAL A 72 15.66 -14.11 9.19
C VAL A 72 14.89 -13.20 8.24
N LEU A 73 13.93 -13.76 7.51
CA LEU A 73 12.95 -13.03 6.72
C LEU A 73 11.71 -12.75 7.58
N GLY A 74 11.05 -11.62 7.41
CA GLY A 74 9.77 -11.44 8.09
C GLY A 74 9.04 -10.13 7.82
N HIS A 75 7.77 -10.18 8.14
CA HIS A 75 6.92 -9.00 8.18
C HIS A 75 6.95 -8.42 9.60
N PHE A 76 7.77 -7.38 9.80
CA PHE A 76 7.93 -6.72 11.09
C PHE A 76 7.40 -5.28 11.04
N THR A 77 6.74 -4.85 12.11
CA THR A 77 6.40 -3.45 12.33
C THR A 77 7.63 -2.64 12.78
N GLY A 78 7.54 -1.31 12.75
CA GLY A 78 8.63 -0.44 13.23
C GLY A 78 9.03 -0.75 14.69
N ALA A 79 8.06 -0.88 15.59
CA ALA A 79 8.31 -1.19 17.00
C ALA A 79 8.98 -2.57 17.20
N GLN A 80 8.66 -3.56 16.36
CA GLN A 80 9.31 -4.88 16.40
C GLN A 80 10.75 -4.81 15.92
N ILE A 81 11.02 -4.07 14.84
CA ILE A 81 12.40 -3.85 14.36
C ILE A 81 13.23 -3.12 15.43
N GLU A 82 12.68 -2.08 16.07
CA GLU A 82 13.36 -1.37 17.17
C GLU A 82 13.77 -2.31 18.31
N ALA A 83 12.93 -3.29 18.65
CA ALA A 83 13.23 -4.27 19.68
C ALA A 83 14.25 -5.34 19.25
N ILE A 84 14.22 -5.78 17.99
CA ILE A 84 15.13 -6.82 17.47
C ILE A 84 16.53 -6.26 17.19
N LYS A 85 16.62 -5.02 16.71
CA LYS A 85 17.84 -4.41 16.18
C LYS A 85 19.07 -4.56 17.10
N PRO A 86 19.02 -4.24 18.41
CA PRO A 86 20.20 -4.36 19.27
C PRO A 86 20.76 -5.79 19.34
N TYR A 87 19.87 -6.78 19.31
CA TYR A 87 20.26 -8.19 19.32
C TYR A 87 20.86 -8.60 17.97
N ALA A 88 20.17 -8.26 16.88
CA ALA A 88 20.59 -8.58 15.52
C ALA A 88 21.98 -8.00 15.18
N ASP A 89 22.25 -6.75 15.57
CA ASP A 89 23.54 -6.11 15.38
C ASP A 89 24.63 -6.77 16.22
N SER A 90 24.33 -7.13 17.48
CA SER A 90 25.34 -7.71 18.40
C SER A 90 25.73 -9.15 18.06
N GLN A 91 24.82 -9.90 17.42
CA GLN A 91 24.98 -11.33 17.14
C GLN A 91 25.23 -11.62 15.64
N ASP A 92 25.42 -10.58 14.83
CA ASP A 92 25.64 -10.69 13.38
C ASP A 92 24.52 -11.48 12.67
N ILE A 93 23.27 -11.13 12.97
CA ILE A 93 22.07 -11.77 12.39
C ILE A 93 21.44 -10.80 11.39
N LEU A 94 21.40 -11.17 10.12
CA LEU A 94 20.72 -10.38 9.10
C LEU A 94 19.20 -10.53 9.18
N ILE A 95 18.50 -9.41 9.30
CA ILE A 95 17.04 -9.34 9.23
C ILE A 95 16.62 -8.74 7.88
N LEU A 96 15.78 -9.47 7.16
CA LEU A 96 15.17 -9.05 5.90
C LEU A 96 13.69 -8.71 6.16
N SER A 97 13.36 -7.41 6.19
CA SER A 97 12.04 -6.90 6.57
C SER A 97 11.24 -6.33 5.40
N VAL A 98 9.95 -6.66 5.33
CA VAL A 98 9.00 -6.20 4.28
C VAL A 98 7.84 -5.34 4.81
N GLY A 99 7.82 -4.99 6.11
CA GLY A 99 6.64 -4.39 6.76
C GLY A 99 6.79 -2.95 7.28
N SER A 100 8.00 -2.41 7.38
CA SER A 100 8.26 -1.12 8.05
C SER A 100 8.59 0.00 7.06
N SER A 101 7.98 1.19 7.21
CA SER A 101 8.30 2.44 6.47
C SER A 101 9.00 3.51 7.34
N ALA A 102 9.12 3.29 8.66
CA ALA A 102 9.62 4.29 9.60
C ALA A 102 11.02 4.82 9.26
N THR A 103 11.18 6.14 9.25
CA THR A 103 12.43 6.84 8.91
C THR A 103 13.48 6.73 10.02
N SER A 104 13.06 6.60 11.29
CA SER A 104 13.93 6.34 12.44
C SER A 104 14.76 5.05 12.31
N LEU A 105 14.32 4.14 11.45
CA LEU A 105 14.93 2.84 11.19
C LEU A 105 15.71 2.80 9.86
N SER A 106 16.03 3.96 9.30
CA SER A 106 16.94 4.09 8.14
C SER A 106 18.37 4.35 8.63
N ILE A 107 18.94 3.35 9.29
CA ILE A 107 20.25 3.44 9.93
C ILE A 107 21.27 2.75 9.01
N ALA A 108 22.35 3.46 8.68
CA ALA A 108 23.44 2.88 7.89
C ALA A 108 24.22 1.86 8.71
N ASP A 109 24.77 0.86 8.01
CA ASP A 109 25.67 -0.16 8.57
C ASP A 109 25.07 -0.99 9.72
N ASP A 110 23.76 -1.26 9.65
CA ASP A 110 23.11 -2.21 10.54
C ASP A 110 22.71 -3.52 9.86
N ASN A 111 22.27 -4.48 10.67
CA ASN A 111 21.88 -5.79 10.18
C ASN A 111 20.41 -5.85 9.73
N ILE A 112 19.76 -4.72 9.47
CA ILE A 112 18.35 -4.65 9.08
C ILE A 112 18.24 -4.18 7.63
N LEU A 113 18.02 -5.14 6.72
CA LEU A 113 17.75 -4.86 5.32
C LEU A 113 16.25 -4.75 5.07
N ARG A 114 15.81 -3.60 4.58
CA ARG A 114 14.40 -3.30 4.30
C ARG A 114 14.15 -3.27 2.79
N PHE A 115 13.07 -3.89 2.36
CA PHE A 115 12.65 -3.83 0.95
C PHE A 115 11.77 -2.61 0.63
N ASN A 116 11.26 -1.95 1.67
CA ASN A 116 10.39 -0.79 1.53
C ASN A 116 11.27 0.47 1.64
N PRO A 117 11.20 1.43 0.70
CA PRO A 117 11.88 2.71 0.86
C PRO A 117 11.33 3.43 2.10
N ASP A 118 12.18 4.20 2.78
CA ASP A 118 11.73 5.03 3.90
C ASP A 118 11.03 6.31 3.43
N ASP A 119 10.24 6.89 4.34
CA ASP A 119 9.44 8.08 4.05
C ASP A 119 10.27 9.37 3.94
N SER A 120 11.58 9.35 4.26
CA SER A 120 12.46 10.54 4.23
C SER A 120 12.70 11.00 2.81
N ASN A 121 12.87 10.08 1.86
CA ASN A 121 13.02 10.43 0.44
C ASN A 121 11.76 11.15 -0.08
N GLN A 122 10.58 10.78 0.42
CA GLN A 122 9.34 11.46 0.04
C GLN A 122 9.28 12.86 0.68
N ALA A 123 9.64 12.99 1.96
CA ALA A 123 9.63 14.26 2.68
C ALA A 123 10.70 15.26 2.18
N GLU A 124 11.89 14.78 1.83
CA GLU A 124 13.00 15.60 1.35
C GLU A 124 12.72 16.15 -0.04
N VAL A 125 12.11 15.36 -0.93
CA VAL A 125 11.67 15.83 -2.25
C VAL A 125 10.61 16.93 -2.09
N ILE A 126 9.63 16.72 -1.21
CA ILE A 126 8.58 17.72 -0.93
C ILE A 126 9.20 19.01 -0.34
N THR A 127 10.12 18.89 0.62
CA THR A 127 10.75 20.04 1.29
C THR A 127 11.70 20.81 0.37
N SER A 128 12.46 20.12 -0.46
CA SER A 128 13.35 20.73 -1.46
C SER A 128 12.55 21.51 -2.50
N LEU A 129 11.40 20.97 -2.93
CA LEU A 129 10.46 21.69 -3.80
C LEU A 129 9.93 22.96 -3.12
N LEU A 130 9.48 22.88 -1.87
CA LEU A 130 8.95 24.04 -1.14
C LEU A 130 9.98 25.17 -1.01
N ASN A 131 11.22 24.83 -0.67
CA ASN A 131 12.32 25.80 -0.53
C ASN A 131 12.75 26.40 -1.88
N TYR A 132 12.85 25.59 -2.94
CA TYR A 132 13.19 26.07 -4.27
C TYR A 132 12.17 27.08 -4.80
N TYR A 133 10.89 26.89 -4.48
CA TYR A 133 9.81 27.79 -4.88
C TYR A 133 9.50 28.90 -3.88
N THR A 134 10.29 29.04 -2.82
CA THR A 134 10.12 30.08 -1.78
C THR A 134 8.72 30.07 -1.14
N ILE A 135 8.10 28.90 -1.05
CA ILE A 135 6.76 28.72 -0.49
C ILE A 135 6.90 28.69 1.04
N GLY A 136 6.69 29.84 1.67
CA GLY A 136 6.83 30.02 3.12
C GLY A 136 5.56 29.75 3.92
N ASP A 137 4.41 29.56 3.28
CA ASP A 137 3.13 29.35 3.92
C ASP A 137 2.32 28.30 3.15
N ILE A 138 1.86 27.27 3.86
CA ILE A 138 1.10 26.15 3.30
C ILE A 138 -0.30 26.22 3.91
N THR A 139 -1.27 26.69 3.12
CA THR A 139 -2.68 26.67 3.49
C THR A 139 -3.37 25.52 2.79
N LEU A 140 -4.07 24.67 3.55
CA LEU A 140 -4.92 23.62 3.00
C LEU A 140 -6.15 24.28 2.35
N ALA A 141 -6.12 24.45 1.03
CA ALA A 141 -7.26 24.93 0.27
C ALA A 141 -8.16 23.75 -0.15
N PRO A 142 -9.49 23.86 -0.01
CA PRO A 142 -10.41 22.84 -0.50
C PRO A 142 -10.26 22.65 -2.02
N VAL A 143 -10.37 21.40 -2.46
CA VAL A 143 -10.27 21.02 -3.88
C VAL A 143 -11.34 21.76 -4.68
N GLN A 144 -10.90 22.57 -5.65
CA GLN A 144 -11.78 23.26 -6.59
C GLN A 144 -12.28 22.25 -7.62
N THR A 145 -13.45 21.64 -7.38
CA THR A 145 -14.18 20.82 -8.36
C THR A 145 -14.88 21.74 -9.37
N GLY A 146 -14.09 22.45 -10.18
CA GLY A 146 -14.56 23.45 -11.15
C GLY A 146 -15.10 22.83 -12.43
N GLY A 147 -16.22 22.09 -12.36
CA GLY A 147 -16.90 21.59 -13.57
C GLY A 147 -18.36 21.22 -13.36
N ASN A 148 -19.10 21.07 -14.46
CA ASN A 148 -20.54 20.78 -14.42
C ASN A 148 -20.80 19.37 -13.87
N ALA A 149 -21.42 19.29 -12.69
CA ALA A 149 -21.79 18.06 -11.98
C ALA A 149 -22.49 17.02 -12.89
N PHE A 150 -23.30 17.50 -13.83
CA PHE A 150 -24.04 16.66 -14.79
C PHE A 150 -23.15 15.77 -15.68
N PHE A 151 -21.92 16.20 -15.98
CA PHE A 151 -20.99 15.42 -16.79
C PHE A 151 -19.95 14.68 -15.95
N ILE A 152 -19.56 15.25 -14.80
CA ILE A 152 -18.48 14.71 -13.96
C ILE A 152 -18.96 13.50 -13.14
N LEU A 153 -20.13 13.57 -12.50
CA LEU A 153 -20.63 12.46 -11.67
C LEU A 153 -20.81 11.16 -12.47
N PRO A 154 -21.51 11.16 -13.64
CA PRO A 154 -21.64 9.93 -14.42
C PRO A 154 -20.30 9.48 -15.01
N GLY A 155 -19.48 10.41 -15.51
CA GLY A 155 -18.19 10.10 -16.13
C GLY A 155 -17.21 9.44 -15.16
N MET A 156 -17.01 10.02 -13.98
CA MET A 156 -16.12 9.45 -12.96
C MET A 156 -16.65 8.14 -12.39
N SER A 157 -17.97 8.00 -12.25
CA SER A 157 -18.58 6.75 -11.79
C SER A 157 -18.33 5.63 -12.81
N ILE A 158 -18.61 5.86 -14.10
CA ILE A 158 -18.37 4.87 -15.16
C ILE A 158 -16.88 4.50 -15.25
N ALA A 159 -15.98 5.49 -15.18
CA ALA A 159 -14.54 5.25 -15.17
C ALA A 159 -14.11 4.40 -13.97
N ALA A 160 -14.65 4.67 -12.77
CA ALA A 160 -14.40 3.87 -11.59
C ALA A 160 -14.94 2.44 -11.73
N GLY A 161 -16.08 2.25 -12.39
CA GLY A 161 -16.61 0.94 -12.74
C GLY A 161 -15.66 0.15 -13.65
N LEU A 162 -15.14 0.79 -14.71
CA LEU A 162 -14.16 0.17 -15.61
C LEU A 162 -12.85 -0.16 -14.90
N ALA A 163 -12.36 0.73 -14.03
CA ALA A 163 -11.17 0.47 -13.22
C ALA A 163 -11.41 -0.72 -12.28
N SER A 164 -12.56 -0.79 -11.63
CA SER A 164 -12.95 -1.89 -10.75
C SER A 164 -13.04 -3.21 -11.50
N PHE A 165 -13.52 -3.21 -12.75
CA PHE A 165 -13.53 -4.39 -13.61
C PHE A 165 -12.09 -4.89 -13.89
N GLY A 166 -11.18 -3.98 -14.24
CA GLY A 166 -9.77 -4.33 -14.49
C GLY A 166 -9.09 -4.89 -13.25
N PHE A 167 -9.27 -4.25 -12.09
CA PHE A 167 -8.72 -4.75 -10.83
C PHE A 167 -9.35 -6.07 -10.39
N ALA A 168 -10.65 -6.27 -10.61
CA ALA A 168 -11.30 -7.54 -10.31
C ALA A 168 -10.69 -8.70 -11.11
N ILE A 169 -10.38 -8.48 -12.40
CA ILE A 169 -9.65 -9.45 -13.22
C ILE A 169 -8.25 -9.69 -12.67
N PHE A 170 -7.54 -8.62 -12.29
CA PHE A 170 -6.19 -8.70 -11.73
C PHE A 170 -6.13 -9.55 -10.44
N PHE A 171 -7.13 -9.42 -9.56
CA PHE A 171 -7.27 -10.25 -8.35
C PHE A 171 -7.87 -11.64 -8.60
N ASN A 172 -7.94 -12.08 -9.87
CA ASN A 172 -8.48 -13.39 -10.26
C ASN A 172 -9.91 -13.62 -9.72
N THR A 173 -10.75 -12.57 -9.77
CA THR A 173 -12.13 -12.64 -9.31
C THR A 173 -12.97 -13.46 -10.30
N PRO A 174 -13.86 -14.36 -9.83
CA PRO A 174 -14.70 -15.16 -10.73
C PRO A 174 -15.54 -14.27 -11.65
N VAL A 175 -15.68 -14.68 -12.91
CA VAL A 175 -16.39 -13.90 -13.94
C VAL A 175 -17.85 -13.58 -13.58
N SER A 176 -18.49 -14.42 -12.76
CA SER A 176 -19.84 -14.20 -12.25
C SER A 176 -19.96 -13.02 -11.27
N VAL A 177 -18.84 -12.60 -10.69
CA VAL A 177 -18.76 -11.55 -9.65
C VAL A 177 -18.38 -10.19 -10.25
N LEU A 178 -17.76 -10.18 -11.44
CA LEU A 178 -17.32 -8.96 -12.11
C LEU A 178 -18.39 -7.86 -12.23
N PRO A 179 -19.66 -8.17 -12.60
CA PRO A 179 -20.69 -7.13 -12.68
C PRO A 179 -20.96 -6.44 -11.34
N TRP A 180 -20.85 -7.20 -10.24
CA TRP A 180 -21.04 -6.70 -8.89
C TRP A 180 -19.88 -5.81 -8.44
N CYS A 181 -18.64 -6.16 -8.80
CA CYS A 181 -17.46 -5.31 -8.56
C CYS A 181 -17.59 -3.94 -9.23
N VAL A 182 -18.09 -3.93 -10.48
CA VAL A 182 -18.34 -2.69 -11.24
C VAL A 182 -19.36 -1.83 -10.52
N ILE A 183 -20.48 -2.40 -10.09
CA ILE A 183 -21.55 -1.67 -9.39
C ILE A 183 -21.03 -1.09 -8.07
N CYS A 184 -20.29 -1.87 -7.28
CA CYS A 184 -19.71 -1.40 -6.03
C CYS A 184 -18.75 -0.23 -6.27
N GLY A 185 -17.82 -0.34 -7.23
CA GLY A 185 -16.88 0.75 -7.56
C GLY A 185 -17.54 2.01 -8.10
N MET A 186 -18.56 1.86 -8.97
CA MET A 186 -19.37 2.99 -9.44
C MET A 186 -20.06 3.69 -8.28
N SER A 187 -20.68 2.94 -7.37
CA SER A 187 -21.41 3.49 -6.23
C SER A 187 -20.49 4.25 -5.26
N ALA A 188 -19.32 3.69 -4.97
CA ALA A 188 -18.33 4.27 -4.07
C ALA A 188 -17.87 5.64 -4.57
N ARG A 189 -17.55 5.71 -5.88
CA ARG A 189 -17.12 6.95 -6.52
C ARG A 189 -18.25 7.96 -6.64
N LEU A 190 -19.47 7.52 -6.96
CA LEU A 190 -20.63 8.40 -7.06
C LEU A 190 -20.92 9.11 -5.73
N VAL A 191 -20.91 8.37 -4.61
CA VAL A 191 -21.18 8.91 -3.27
C VAL A 191 -20.10 9.91 -2.86
N ARG A 192 -18.82 9.60 -3.14
CA ARG A 192 -17.71 10.50 -2.88
C ARG A 192 -17.83 11.81 -3.65
N GLU A 193 -18.07 11.75 -4.96
CA GLU A 193 -18.19 12.96 -5.78
C GLU A 193 -19.42 13.77 -5.36
N ALA A 194 -20.55 13.14 -5.06
CA ALA A 194 -21.73 13.82 -4.52
C ALA A 194 -21.43 14.53 -3.19
N GLY A 195 -20.63 13.92 -2.31
CA GLY A 195 -20.17 14.54 -1.06
C GLY A 195 -19.32 15.78 -1.31
N LEU A 196 -18.36 15.69 -2.22
CA LEU A 196 -17.51 16.82 -2.61
C LEU A 196 -18.32 17.99 -3.20
N TYR A 197 -19.30 17.70 -4.06
CA TYR A 197 -20.22 18.72 -4.61
C TYR A 197 -21.12 19.34 -3.54
N SER A 198 -21.44 18.60 -2.49
CA SER A 198 -22.21 19.09 -1.33
C SER A 198 -21.35 19.94 -0.39
N GLY A 199 -20.06 20.12 -0.68
CA GLY A 199 -19.11 20.88 0.14
C GLY A 199 -18.58 20.09 1.35
N PHE A 200 -18.77 18.77 1.38
CA PHE A 200 -18.12 17.95 2.40
C PHE A 200 -16.63 17.87 2.16
N ASP A 201 -15.92 17.76 3.28
CA ASP A 201 -14.49 17.50 3.27
C ASP A 201 -14.16 16.20 2.48
N PRO A 202 -13.03 16.14 1.75
CA PRO A 202 -12.65 14.96 0.99
C PRO A 202 -12.53 13.68 1.83
N PHE A 203 -12.02 13.76 3.06
CA PHE A 203 -11.90 12.61 3.95
C PHE A 203 -13.28 12.09 4.33
N LEU A 204 -14.19 13.00 4.71
CA LEU A 204 -15.56 12.63 5.05
C LEU A 204 -16.30 12.04 3.85
N SER A 205 -16.07 12.58 2.65
CA SER A 205 -16.66 12.09 1.41
C SER A 205 -16.16 10.69 1.02
N ILE A 206 -14.87 10.42 1.20
CA ILE A 206 -14.28 9.09 0.99
C ILE A 206 -14.81 8.11 2.04
N PHE A 207 -14.84 8.51 3.31
CA PHE A 207 -15.36 7.68 4.41
C PHE A 207 -16.81 7.28 4.18
N ILE A 208 -17.68 8.24 3.84
CA ILE A 208 -19.09 7.97 3.53
C ILE A 208 -19.20 7.10 2.27
N GLY A 209 -18.42 7.39 1.22
CA GLY A 209 -18.41 6.59 0.00
C GLY A 209 -18.00 5.13 0.24
N MET A 210 -16.95 4.90 1.02
CA MET A 210 -16.50 3.56 1.41
C MET A 210 -17.50 2.86 2.32
N THR A 211 -18.12 3.58 3.26
CA THR A 211 -19.16 3.01 4.13
C THR A 211 -20.35 2.54 3.30
N CYS A 212 -20.83 3.37 2.37
CA CYS A 212 -21.91 3.00 1.45
C CYS A 212 -21.53 1.82 0.54
N ALA A 213 -20.32 1.82 0.01
CA ALA A 213 -19.83 0.73 -0.85
C ALA A 213 -19.70 -0.59 -0.10
N THR A 214 -19.22 -0.58 1.15
CA THR A 214 -19.13 -1.77 2.01
C THR A 214 -20.50 -2.30 2.39
N LEU A 215 -21.47 -1.42 2.71
CA LEU A 215 -22.86 -1.85 2.95
C LEU A 215 -23.47 -2.48 1.70
N LEU A 216 -23.23 -1.89 0.53
CA LEU A 216 -23.68 -2.44 -0.75
C LEU A 216 -23.01 -3.79 -1.05
N ALA A 217 -21.70 -3.91 -0.80
CA ALA A 217 -20.93 -5.14 -0.92
C ALA A 217 -21.45 -6.23 0.01
N ALA A 218 -21.88 -5.90 1.24
CA ALA A 218 -22.48 -6.84 2.17
C ALA A 218 -23.83 -7.36 1.66
N VAL A 219 -24.68 -6.49 1.10
CA VAL A 219 -25.96 -6.89 0.50
C VAL A 219 -25.74 -7.77 -0.72
N ILE A 220 -24.85 -7.37 -1.62
CA ILE A 220 -24.56 -8.12 -2.85
C ILE A 220 -23.83 -9.44 -2.53
N GLY A 221 -22.90 -9.44 -1.58
CA GLY A 221 -22.18 -10.64 -1.14
C GLY A 221 -23.12 -11.74 -0.63
N ARG A 222 -24.17 -11.35 0.12
CA ARG A 222 -25.22 -12.27 0.55
C ARG A 222 -26.05 -12.83 -0.61
N TYR A 223 -26.33 -12.01 -1.62
CA TYR A 223 -27.11 -12.44 -2.79
C TYR A 223 -26.28 -13.33 -3.74
N ALA A 224 -25.07 -12.90 -4.06
CA ALA A 224 -24.16 -13.56 -4.98
C ALA A 224 -23.34 -14.69 -4.35
N HIS A 225 -23.50 -14.97 -3.05
CA HIS A 225 -22.78 -16.00 -2.29
C HIS A 225 -21.25 -15.86 -2.39
N VAL A 226 -20.76 -14.62 -2.29
CA VAL A 226 -19.33 -14.32 -2.34
C VAL A 226 -18.89 -13.51 -1.12
N PRO A 227 -17.62 -13.69 -0.67
CA PRO A 227 -17.08 -12.90 0.43
C PRO A 227 -17.19 -11.40 0.13
N GLU A 228 -17.87 -10.66 1.00
CA GLU A 228 -18.06 -9.21 0.87
C GLU A 228 -16.74 -8.43 0.81
N VAL A 229 -15.70 -8.96 1.45
CA VAL A 229 -14.35 -8.41 1.46
C VAL A 229 -13.79 -8.25 0.04
N ILE A 230 -14.06 -9.21 -0.86
CA ILE A 230 -13.57 -9.13 -2.26
C ILE A 230 -14.18 -7.91 -2.96
N LEU A 231 -15.49 -7.70 -2.80
CA LEU A 231 -16.23 -6.59 -3.40
C LEU A 231 -15.80 -5.24 -2.80
N ALA A 232 -15.61 -5.18 -1.48
CA ALA A 232 -15.22 -3.97 -0.76
C ALA A 232 -13.79 -3.52 -1.11
N VAL A 233 -12.84 -4.46 -1.18
CA VAL A 233 -11.44 -4.16 -1.56
C VAL A 233 -11.38 -3.61 -2.99
N ILE A 234 -12.07 -4.25 -3.94
CA ILE A 234 -12.08 -3.80 -5.33
C ILE A 234 -12.74 -2.40 -5.47
N ALA A 235 -13.80 -2.14 -4.72
CA ALA A 235 -14.48 -0.84 -4.74
C ALA A 235 -13.64 0.30 -4.12
N GLY A 236 -12.72 -0.02 -3.20
CA GLY A 236 -11.83 0.97 -2.58
C GLY A 236 -10.70 1.44 -3.48
N ILE A 237 -10.24 0.63 -4.43
CA ILE A 237 -9.07 0.96 -5.26
C ILE A 237 -9.29 2.23 -6.13
N PRO A 238 -10.44 2.40 -6.82
CA PRO A 238 -10.72 3.65 -7.54
C PRO A 238 -10.99 4.86 -6.63
N MET A 239 -11.13 4.66 -5.31
CA MET A 239 -11.25 5.76 -4.37
C MET A 239 -9.90 6.37 -4.02
N VAL A 240 -8.81 5.62 -4.19
CA VAL A 240 -7.44 6.14 -4.09
C VAL A 240 -7.19 7.13 -5.22
N PRO A 241 -6.76 8.37 -4.93
CA PRO A 241 -6.57 9.43 -5.91
C PRO A 241 -5.36 9.22 -6.84
N GLY A 242 -5.34 8.13 -7.59
CA GLY A 242 -4.25 7.78 -8.52
C GLY A 242 -4.05 8.78 -9.66
N LEU A 243 -5.12 9.39 -10.20
CA LEU A 243 -4.98 10.45 -11.20
C LEU A 243 -4.32 11.71 -10.62
N ALA A 244 -4.63 12.04 -9.37
CA ALA A 244 -3.98 13.14 -8.68
C ALA A 244 -2.49 12.84 -8.46
N MET A 245 -2.15 11.58 -8.16
CA MET A 245 -0.75 11.14 -8.07
C MET A 245 -0.04 11.32 -9.42
N ILE A 246 -0.65 10.86 -10.51
CA ILE A 246 -0.10 10.98 -11.86
C ILE A 246 0.06 12.45 -12.26
N GLN A 247 -0.94 13.30 -11.99
CA GLN A 247 -0.90 14.73 -12.31
C GLN A 247 0.12 15.49 -11.44
N GLY A 248 0.26 15.10 -10.16
CA GLY A 248 1.31 15.59 -9.28
C GLY A 248 2.70 15.21 -9.78
N LEU A 249 2.90 13.93 -10.12
CA LEU A 249 4.15 13.42 -10.69
C LEU A 249 4.47 14.05 -12.06
N GLN A 250 3.49 14.18 -12.95
CA GLN A 250 3.67 14.83 -14.25
C GLN A 250 4.01 16.32 -14.10
N GLY A 251 3.38 17.01 -13.13
CA GLY A 251 3.77 18.37 -12.77
C GLY A 251 5.22 18.44 -12.32
N MET A 252 5.66 17.54 -11.43
CA MET A 252 7.06 17.43 -11.01
C MET A 252 8.02 17.11 -12.18
N PHE A 253 7.66 16.21 -13.09
CA PHE A 253 8.50 15.89 -14.24
C PHE A 253 8.59 17.04 -15.25
N THR A 254 7.51 17.81 -15.40
CA THR A 254 7.48 19.02 -16.23
C THR A 254 8.36 20.12 -15.61
N ILE A 255 8.39 20.20 -14.28
CA ILE A 255 9.30 21.07 -13.52
C ILE A 255 10.76 20.62 -13.66
N ALA A 256 11.03 19.32 -13.62
CA ALA A 256 12.38 18.76 -13.68
C ALA A 256 13.01 18.80 -15.09
N HIS A 257 12.20 18.82 -16.15
CA HIS A 257 12.67 19.00 -17.52
C HIS A 257 12.94 20.48 -17.84
N VAL A 258 14.17 20.90 -17.52
CA VAL A 258 14.96 22.04 -18.05
C VAL A 258 14.22 23.03 -18.96
N GLY A 259 14.01 24.26 -18.45
CA GLY A 259 14.08 25.49 -19.26
C GLY A 259 12.84 26.38 -19.30
N THR A 260 11.69 25.94 -18.81
CA THR A 260 10.49 26.78 -18.72
C THR A 260 10.27 27.20 -17.27
N SER A 261 10.22 28.51 -17.00
CA SER A 261 9.68 29.00 -15.73
C SER A 261 8.21 28.53 -15.69
N PRO A 262 7.83 27.57 -14.82
CA PRO A 262 6.46 27.07 -14.81
C PRO A 262 5.53 28.23 -14.45
N SER A 263 4.31 28.24 -14.99
CA SER A 263 3.30 29.17 -14.47
C SER A 263 2.98 28.79 -13.03
N ASP A 264 2.90 29.77 -12.12
CA ASP A 264 2.62 29.54 -10.69
C ASP A 264 1.38 28.65 -10.47
N ALA A 265 0.40 28.74 -11.38
CA ALA A 265 -0.80 27.92 -11.38
C ALA A 265 -0.53 26.42 -11.64
N ALA A 266 0.39 26.07 -12.54
CA ALA A 266 0.75 24.68 -12.81
C ALA A 266 1.52 24.07 -11.62
N LEU A 267 2.33 24.87 -10.95
CA LEU A 267 3.02 24.49 -9.73
C LEU A 267 2.03 24.21 -8.59
N LEU A 268 1.15 25.17 -8.32
CA LEU A 268 0.14 25.04 -7.27
C LEU A 268 -0.76 23.83 -7.51
N TYR A 269 -1.18 23.61 -8.77
CA TYR A 269 -2.00 22.48 -9.16
C TYR A 269 -1.28 21.15 -8.91
N SER A 270 -0.02 21.01 -9.33
CA SER A 270 0.73 19.76 -9.15
C SER A 270 1.01 19.43 -7.68
N MET A 271 1.32 20.43 -6.86
CA MET A 271 1.48 20.26 -5.41
C MET A 271 0.16 19.89 -4.72
N GLN A 272 -0.95 20.53 -5.12
CA GLN A 272 -2.28 20.20 -4.61
C GLN A 272 -2.69 18.76 -4.96
N GLN A 273 -2.40 18.31 -6.18
CA GLN A 273 -2.69 16.94 -6.60
C GLN A 273 -1.80 15.91 -5.88
N MET A 274 -0.55 16.24 -5.55
CA MET A 274 0.32 15.36 -4.74
C MET A 274 -0.16 15.24 -3.30
N LEU A 275 -0.51 16.35 -2.65
CA LEU A 275 -1.08 16.32 -1.30
C LEU A 275 -2.40 15.56 -1.26
N PHE A 276 -3.23 15.71 -2.29
CA PHE A 276 -4.45 14.93 -2.44
C PHE A 276 -4.18 13.45 -2.72
N ALA A 277 -3.06 13.09 -3.34
CA ALA A 277 -2.69 11.72 -3.67
C ALA A 277 -2.24 10.88 -2.46
N ILE A 278 -1.63 11.55 -1.47
CA ILE A 278 -1.08 10.96 -0.24
C ILE A 278 -2.16 10.81 0.85
N VAL A 279 -3.31 11.47 0.64
CA VAL A 279 -4.50 11.50 1.51
C VAL A 279 -5.55 10.49 1.06
#